data_AF-A0A2N2S631-F1
#
_entry.id   AF-A0A2N2S631-F1
#
_cell.length_a   1.000
_cell.length_b   1.000
_cell.length_c   1.000
_cell.angle_alpha   90.00
_cell.angle_beta   90.00
_cell.angle_gamma   90.00
#
_symmetry.space_group_name_H-M   'P 1'
#
loop_
_entity.id
_entity.type
_entity.pdbx_description
1 polymer ?
#
loop_
_entity_poly.entity_id
_entity_poly.type
_entity_poly.pdbx_seq_one_letter_code
_entity_poly.pdbx_strand_id
1 'polypeptide(L)'
;MKKFRIKLMSASLVSLAFTSPVFAAETINLNDVVVTASRVPQTRESVIADVSVIDAEEIQRAGQSTLVELLAVQSGIEISSSGG
;
A
#
# COMPACT_ATOMS: atom_id res chain seq x y z
N MET A 1 -55.31 19.11 -8.91
CA MET A 1 -53.97 19.17 -9.53
C MET A 1 -52.79 19.18 -8.54
N LYS A 2 -52.85 19.84 -7.36
CA LYS A 2 -51.72 19.87 -6.38
C LYS A 2 -51.26 18.48 -5.86
N LYS A 3 -52.18 17.53 -5.64
CA LYS A 3 -51.86 16.18 -5.11
C LYS A 3 -51.03 15.30 -6.08
N PHE A 4 -51.11 15.57 -7.39
CA PHE A 4 -50.37 14.82 -8.41
C PHE A 4 -48.90 15.26 -8.49
N ARG A 5 -48.63 16.55 -8.26
CA ARG A 5 -47.26 17.09 -8.23
C ARG A 5 -46.46 16.61 -7.01
N ILE A 6 -47.11 16.47 -5.85
CA ILE A 6 -46.48 15.94 -4.63
C ILE A 6 -46.10 14.46 -4.77
N LYS A 7 -46.94 13.63 -5.43
CA LYS A 7 -46.61 12.22 -5.72
C LYS A 7 -45.46 12.07 -6.72
N LEU A 8 -45.32 13.00 -7.69
CA LEU A 8 -44.21 12.98 -8.64
C LEU A 8 -42.87 13.36 -7.97
N MET A 9 -42.89 14.29 -7.00
CA MET A 9 -41.68 14.70 -6.28
C MET A 9 -41.19 13.65 -5.29
N SER A 10 -42.10 12.93 -4.61
CA SER A 10 -41.71 11.86 -3.69
C SER A 10 -41.15 10.62 -4.40
N ALA A 11 -41.60 10.33 -5.63
CA ALA A 11 -41.06 9.22 -6.43
C ALA A 11 -39.59 9.43 -6.85
N SER A 12 -39.19 10.68 -7.16
CA SER A 12 -37.81 11.02 -7.50
C SER A 12 -36.84 10.85 -6.32
N LEU A 13 -37.30 11.19 -5.11
CA LEU A 13 -36.47 11.11 -3.90
C LEU A 13 -36.16 9.65 -3.50
N VAL A 14 -37.09 8.73 -3.75
CA VAL A 14 -36.90 7.29 -3.47
C VAL A 14 -35.89 6.66 -4.44
N SER A 15 -35.86 7.07 -5.71
CA SER A 15 -34.88 6.56 -6.68
C SER A 15 -33.43 6.88 -6.29
N LEU A 16 -33.20 7.98 -5.57
CA LEU A 16 -31.87 8.40 -5.14
C LEU A 16 -31.35 7.58 -3.95
N ALA A 17 -32.24 6.99 -3.15
CA ALA A 17 -31.87 6.17 -1.98
C ALA A 17 -31.33 4.78 -2.36
N PHE A 18 -31.56 4.31 -3.59
CA PHE A 18 -31.12 3.00 -4.07
C PHE A 18 -29.91 3.05 -5.01
N THR A 19 -29.28 4.22 -5.18
CA THR A 19 -28.03 4.31 -5.95
C THR A 19 -26.90 3.71 -5.12
N SER A 20 -26.42 2.53 -5.51
CA SER A 20 -25.21 1.95 -4.91
C SER A 20 -23.99 2.58 -5.57
N PRO A 21 -23.01 3.10 -4.81
CA PRO A 21 -21.76 3.55 -5.40
C PRO A 21 -20.99 2.31 -5.87
N VAL A 22 -20.85 2.15 -7.19
CA VAL A 22 -19.93 1.18 -7.77
C VAL A 22 -18.54 1.79 -7.78
N PHE A 23 -17.65 1.27 -6.95
CA PHE A 23 -16.24 1.65 -6.97
C PHE A 23 -15.46 0.61 -7.80
N ALA A 24 -14.93 1.04 -8.94
CA ALA A 24 -13.95 0.26 -9.68
C ALA A 24 -12.55 0.54 -9.11
N ALA A 25 -12.25 -0.03 -7.94
CA ALA A 25 -10.90 -0.02 -7.38
C ALA A 25 -10.22 -1.33 -7.75
N GLU A 26 -9.64 -1.39 -8.95
CA GLU A 26 -8.76 -2.49 -9.32
C GLU A 26 -7.41 -2.29 -8.62
N THR A 27 -7.25 -2.88 -7.43
CA THR A 27 -5.95 -2.97 -6.78
C THR A 27 -5.12 -4.00 -7.52
N ILE A 28 -4.32 -3.53 -8.48
CA ILE A 28 -3.34 -4.38 -9.18
C ILE A 28 -2.32 -4.86 -8.14
N ASN A 29 -2.53 -6.07 -7.62
CA ASN A 29 -1.57 -6.74 -6.78
C ASN A 29 -0.52 -7.37 -7.68
N LEU A 30 0.54 -6.61 -7.97
CA LEU A 30 1.73 -7.16 -8.63
C LEU A 30 2.48 -8.03 -7.63
N ASN A 31 3.02 -9.16 -8.10
CA ASN A 31 3.93 -9.95 -7.30
C ASN A 31 5.22 -9.16 -7.07
N ASP A 32 5.69 -9.14 -5.82
CA ASP A 32 6.95 -8.49 -5.46
C ASP A 32 8.12 -9.15 -6.18
N VAL A 33 8.97 -8.33 -6.80
CA VAL A 33 10.19 -8.76 -7.47
C VAL A 33 11.41 -8.21 -6.75
N VAL A 34 12.41 -9.06 -6.61
CA VAL A 34 13.73 -8.72 -6.06
C VAL A 34 14.79 -8.94 -7.13
N VAL A 35 15.75 -8.01 -7.20
CA VAL A 35 16.82 -8.03 -8.22
C VAL A 35 18.21 -8.08 -7.56
N THR A 36 18.35 -7.55 -6.35
CA THR A 36 19.64 -7.35 -5.68
C THR A 36 20.42 -8.65 -5.44
N ALA A 37 19.72 -9.76 -5.20
CA ALA A 37 20.35 -11.05 -4.89
C ALA A 37 21.08 -11.68 -6.09
N SER A 38 20.53 -11.58 -7.30
CA SER A 38 21.04 -12.28 -8.49
C SER A 38 21.35 -11.37 -9.68
N ARG A 39 21.04 -10.06 -9.57
CA ARG A 39 21.04 -9.08 -10.66
C ARG A 39 20.04 -9.43 -11.79
N VAL A 40 19.12 -10.35 -11.53
CA VAL A 40 18.03 -10.75 -12.44
C VAL A 40 16.70 -10.63 -11.68
N PRO A 41 15.59 -10.18 -12.30
CA PRO A 41 14.30 -10.12 -11.64
C PRO A 41 13.81 -11.51 -11.25
N GLN A 42 13.50 -11.68 -9.96
CA GLN A 42 13.02 -12.93 -9.38
C GLN A 42 11.89 -12.64 -8.39
N THR A 43 10.92 -13.55 -8.26
CA THR A 43 9.93 -13.44 -7.17
C THR A 43 10.59 -13.77 -5.84
N ARG A 44 10.04 -13.27 -4.74
CA ARG A 44 10.60 -13.47 -3.39
C ARG A 44 10.80 -14.96 -3.04
N GLU A 45 9.87 -15.81 -3.44
CA GLU A 45 9.88 -17.26 -3.15
C GLU A 45 10.93 -18.02 -3.97
N SER A 46 11.36 -17.45 -5.10
CA SER A 46 12.33 -18.07 -6.01
C SER A 46 13.78 -17.73 -5.67
N VAL A 47 14.02 -16.83 -4.72
CA VAL A 47 15.37 -16.44 -4.30
C VAL A 47 15.93 -17.40 -3.26
N ILE A 48 17.14 -17.89 -3.52
CA ILE A 48 17.84 -18.85 -2.64
C ILE A 48 18.65 -18.13 -1.55
N ALA A 49 19.11 -16.90 -1.82
CA ALA A 49 19.86 -16.09 -0.88
C ALA A 49 18.95 -15.53 0.23
N ASP A 50 19.52 -15.28 1.41
CA ASP A 50 18.83 -14.55 2.48
C ASP A 50 18.66 -13.07 2.07
N VAL A 51 17.42 -12.61 1.98
CA VAL A 51 17.05 -11.27 1.52
C VAL A 51 15.97 -10.70 2.43
N SER A 52 16.29 -9.58 3.06
CA SER A 52 15.31 -8.69 3.68
C SER A 52 15.01 -7.51 2.76
N VAL A 53 13.76 -7.07 2.72
CA VAL A 53 13.31 -5.90 1.96
C VAL A 53 12.59 -4.99 2.93
N ILE A 54 13.00 -3.71 2.94
CA ILE A 54 12.33 -2.65 3.69
C ILE A 54 11.54 -1.83 2.67
N ASP A 55 10.22 -1.88 2.76
CA ASP A 55 9.33 -1.21 1.79
C ASP A 55 9.17 0.30 2.06
N ALA A 56 8.57 1.00 1.10
CA ALA A 56 8.44 2.45 1.19
C ALA A 56 7.52 2.89 2.34
N GLU A 57 6.47 2.10 2.60
CA GLU A 57 5.53 2.34 3.67
C GLU A 57 6.17 2.12 5.05
N GLU A 58 7.04 1.13 5.20
CA GLU A 58 7.82 0.83 6.39
C GLU A 58 8.81 1.96 6.66
N ILE A 59 9.52 2.45 5.64
CA ILE A 59 10.40 3.62 5.77
C ILE A 59 9.60 4.84 6.26
N GLN A 60 8.44 5.10 5.67
CA GLN A 60 7.58 6.22 6.07
C GLN A 60 7.07 6.07 7.51
N ARG A 61 6.69 4.86 7.93
CA ARG A 61 6.25 4.58 9.30
C ARG A 61 7.39 4.65 10.31
N ALA A 62 8.60 4.26 9.93
CA ALA A 62 9.77 4.26 10.80
C ALA A 62 10.21 5.67 11.20
N GLY A 63 9.97 6.66 10.33
CA GLY A 63 10.22 8.08 10.62
C GLY A 63 11.70 8.45 10.82
N GLN A 64 12.61 7.55 10.46
CA GLN A 64 14.06 7.79 10.56
C GLN A 64 14.54 8.75 9.46
N SER A 65 15.55 9.56 9.77
CA SER A 65 16.05 10.58 8.84
C SER A 65 17.19 10.06 7.97
N THR A 66 17.84 8.97 8.38
CA THR A 66 19.00 8.41 7.68
C THR A 66 18.89 6.90 7.47
N LEU A 67 19.60 6.40 6.45
CA LEU A 67 19.69 4.97 6.18
C LEU A 67 20.35 4.20 7.34
N VAL A 68 21.33 4.81 8.02
CA VAL A 68 22.04 4.19 9.15
C VAL A 68 21.08 3.93 10.29
N GLU A 69 20.25 4.90 10.66
CA GLU A 69 19.23 4.75 11.70
C GLU A 69 18.19 3.70 11.33
N LEU A 70 17.76 3.66 10.06
CA LEU A 70 16.81 2.67 9.56
C LEU A 70 17.38 1.23 9.66
N LEU A 71 18.65 1.04 9.27
CA LEU A 71 19.30 -0.26 9.29
C LEU A 71 19.68 -0.71 10.70
N ALA A 72 19.90 0.21 11.65
CA ALA A 72 20.22 -0.12 13.04
C ALA A 72 19.11 -0.92 13.76
N VAL A 73 17.87 -0.84 13.27
CA VAL A 73 16.71 -1.57 13.82
C VAL A 73 16.61 -2.99 13.24
N GLN A 74 17.30 -3.27 12.13
CA GLN A 74 17.20 -4.56 11.45
C GLN A 74 17.98 -5.64 12.20
N SER A 75 17.38 -6.82 12.30
CA SER A 75 18.03 -7.97 12.91
C SER A 75 19.26 -8.41 12.10
N GLY A 76 20.35 -8.74 12.79
CA GLY A 76 21.60 -9.17 12.15
C GLY A 76 22.45 -8.04 11.58
N ILE A 77 22.07 -6.78 11.78
CA ILE A 77 22.88 -5.61 11.41
C ILE A 77 23.50 -5.01 12.68
N GLU A 78 24.83 -4.93 12.72
CA GLU A 78 25.58 -4.18 13.73
C GLU A 78 26.24 -2.97 13.06
N ILE A 79 26.07 -1.80 13.68
CA ILE A 79 26.67 -0.55 13.18
C ILE A 79 27.76 -0.11 14.14
N SER A 80 29.00 -0.07 13.64
CA SER A 80 30.16 0.44 14.37
C SER A 80 30.63 1.76 13.78
N SER A 81 30.95 2.74 14.64
CA SER A 81 31.67 3.96 14.25
C SER A 81 33.05 3.94 14.89
N SER A 82 34.11 4.10 14.08
CA SER A 82 35.51 4.04 14.54
C SER A 82 36.15 5.42 14.64
N GLY A 83 35.48 6.40 15.25
CA GLY A 83 36.00 7.78 15.29
C GLY A 83 35.50 8.68 16.43
N GLY A 84 36.44 9.51 16.88
CA GLY A 84 36.35 10.69 17.76
C GLY A 84 37.63 11.50 17.55
#